data_AF-A0A560K9Z0-F1
#
_entry.id   AF-A0A560K9Z0-F1
#
_cell.length_a   1.000
_cell.length_b   1.000
_cell.length_c   1.000
_cell.angle_alpha   90.00
_cell.angle_beta   90.00
_cell.angle_gamma   90.00
#
_symmetry.space_group_name_H-M   'P 1'
#
loop_
_entity.id
_entity.type
_entity.pdbx_description
1 polymer ?
#
loop_
_entity_poly.entity_id
_entity_poly.type
_entity_poly.pdbx_seq_one_letter_code
_entity_poly.pdbx_strand_id
1 'polypeptide(L)'
;MVEAVKILSGSNPARRVLVVRRPDGFYALRPQYHYRNVWEGTLVAEGWAPLPEPSSLYETALLAEREAFAEFPWLRHPGAR
;
A
#
# COMPACT_ATOMS: atom_id res chain seq x y z
N MET A 1 2.74 11.95 13.83
CA MET A 1 2.82 11.82 12.36
C MET A 1 2.76 10.34 12.02
N VAL A 2 2.05 9.95 10.96
CA VAL A 2 2.05 8.55 10.49
C VAL A 2 3.19 8.42 9.47
N GLU A 3 4.16 7.55 9.73
CA GLU A 3 5.37 7.40 8.91
C GLU A 3 5.31 6.10 8.12
N ALA A 4 5.56 6.15 6.80
CA ALA A 4 5.69 4.94 6.00
C ALA A 4 7.03 4.26 6.30
N VAL A 5 6.99 3.04 6.83
CA VAL A 5 8.18 2.27 7.18
C VAL A 5 8.51 1.20 6.14
N LYS A 6 7.53 0.76 5.34
CA LYS A 6 7.73 -0.12 4.18
C LYS A 6 6.75 0.19 3.06
N ILE A 7 7.18 -0.08 1.83
CA ILE A 7 6.35 -0.03 0.64
C ILE A 7 6.33 -1.43 0.03
N LEU A 8 5.15 -2.04 -0.05
CA LEU A 8 4.92 -3.34 -0.64
C LEU A 8 4.29 -3.14 -2.02
N SER A 9 4.97 -3.62 -3.04
CA SER A 9 4.52 -3.53 -4.44
C SER A 9 4.36 -4.94 -4.99
N GLY A 10 3.34 -5.14 -5.82
CA GLY A 10 3.04 -6.43 -6.45
C GLY A 10 3.29 -6.43 -7.95
N SER A 11 2.63 -7.36 -8.65
CA SER A 11 2.68 -7.43 -10.12
C SER A 11 1.93 -6.29 -10.82
N ASN A 12 0.99 -5.63 -10.13
CA ASN A 12 0.29 -4.47 -10.64
C ASN A 12 1.03 -3.17 -10.24
N PRO A 13 1.71 -2.48 -11.17
CA PRO A 13 2.46 -1.27 -10.86
C PRO A 13 1.58 -0.08 -10.44
N ALA A 14 0.26 -0.15 -10.69
CA ALA A 14 -0.69 0.86 -10.26
C ALA A 14 -1.23 0.64 -8.85
N ARG A 15 -0.71 -0.35 -8.10
CA ARG A 15 -1.12 -0.63 -6.72
C ARG A 15 0.08 -0.86 -5.81
N ARG A 16 -0.03 -0.37 -4.58
CA ARG A 16 0.95 -0.63 -3.51
C ARG A 16 0.25 -0.64 -2.16
N VAL A 17 0.88 -1.26 -1.16
CA VAL A 17 0.47 -1.16 0.24
C VAL A 17 1.61 -0.54 1.02
N LEU A 18 1.33 0.53 1.75
CA LEU A 18 2.27 1.10 2.70
C LEU A 18 2.06 0.42 4.06
N VAL A 19 3.15 -0.06 4.67
CA VAL A 19 3.15 -0.33 6.11
C VAL A 19 3.53 0.96 6.80
N VAL A 20 2.67 1.45 7.68
CA VAL A 20 2.87 2.72 8.37
C VAL A 20 2.98 2.55 9.88
N ARG A 21 3.88 3.29 10.52
CA ARG A 21 3.97 3.40 11.98
C ARG A 21 3.06 4.52 12.47
N ARG A 22 2.20 4.18 13.42
CA ARG A 22 1.25 5.09 14.05
C ARG A 22 1.87 5.77 15.28
N PRO A 23 1.33 6.92 15.73
CA PRO A 23 1.81 7.60 16.93
C PRO A 23 1.69 6.76 18.22
N ASP A 24 0.77 5.80 18.25
CA ASP A 24 0.54 4.87 19.36
C ASP A 24 1.56 3.70 19.40
N GLY A 25 2.53 3.68 18.48
CA GLY A 25 3.57 2.66 18.40
C GLY A 25 3.20 1.41 17.59
N PHE A 26 1.93 1.27 17.21
CA PHE A 26 1.47 0.17 16.37
C PHE A 26 1.69 0.44 14.88
N TYR A 27 1.44 -0.57 14.06
CA TYR A 27 1.55 -0.54 12.62
C TYR A 27 0.18 -0.76 11.97
N ALA A 28 -0.01 -0.18 10.78
CA ALA A 28 -1.23 -0.33 9.98
C ALA A 28 -0.90 -0.46 8.49
N LEU A 29 -1.87 -0.94 7.72
CA LEU A 29 -1.78 -1.06 6.27
C LEU A 29 -2.54 0.08 5.59
N ARG A 30 -1.87 0.76 4.67
CA ARG A 30 -2.44 1.81 3.83
C ARG A 30 -2.33 1.41 2.37
N PRO A 31 -3.33 0.69 1.82
CA PRO A 31 -3.38 0.40 0.39
C PRO A 31 -3.54 1.69 -0.39
N GLN A 32 -2.87 1.79 -1.54
CA GLN A 32 -2.93 2.93 -2.43
C GLN A 32 -3.02 2.48 -3.88
N TYR A 33 -3.65 3.31 -4.70
CA TYR A 33 -3.63 3.16 -6.15
C TYR A 33 -2.93 4.36 -6.79
N HIS A 34 -2.24 4.10 -7.90
CA HIS A 34 -1.65 5.15 -8.71
C HIS A 34 -2.71 5.68 -9.68
N TYR A 35 -3.05 6.95 -9.58
CA TYR A 35 -3.95 7.60 -10.52
C TYR A 35 -3.15 8.37 -11.57
N ARG A 36 -3.69 8.41 -12.78
CA ARG A 36 -3.24 9.30 -13.86
C ARG A 36 -4.46 10.00 -14.40
N ASN A 37 -4.52 11.31 -14.23
CA ASN A 37 -5.59 12.15 -14.75
C ASN A 37 -5.11 12.78 -16.05
N VAL A 38 -5.77 12.43 -17.16
CA VAL A 38 -5.46 12.91 -18.50
C VAL A 38 -6.63 13.73 -19.00
N TRP A 39 -6.38 14.99 -19.34
CA TRP A 39 -7.35 15.92 -19.91
C TRP A 39 -6.87 16.32 -21.30
N GLU A 40 -7.71 16.14 -22.33
CA GLU A 40 -7.38 16.47 -23.73
C GLU A 40 -6.02 15.89 -24.19
N GLY A 41 -5.73 14.64 -23.79
CA GLY A 41 -4.47 13.96 -24.11
C GLY A 41 -3.25 14.43 -23.30
N THR A 42 -3.42 15.42 -22.42
CA THR A 42 -2.36 15.96 -21.56
C THR A 42 -2.46 15.38 -20.15
N LEU A 43 -1.36 14.87 -19.60
CA LEU A 43 -1.30 14.46 -18.19
C LEU A 43 -1.36 15.70 -17.30
N VAL A 44 -2.46 15.89 -16.58
CA VAL A 44 -2.68 17.05 -15.72
C VAL A 44 -2.41 16.77 -14.24
N ALA A 45 -2.51 15.51 -13.83
CA ALA A 45 -2.12 15.09 -12.49
C ALA A 45 -1.78 13.60 -12.46
N GLU A 46 -0.80 13.23 -11.64
CA GLU A 46 -0.57 11.84 -11.26
C GLU A 46 -0.14 11.76 -9.80
N GLY A 47 -0.33 10.60 -9.20
CA GLY A 47 0.05 10.39 -7.82
C GLY A 47 -0.56 9.15 -7.21
N TRP A 48 -0.36 9.01 -5.90
CA TRP A 48 -0.88 7.90 -5.12
C TRP A 48 -2.04 8.38 -4.26
N ALA A 49 -3.20 7.76 -4.45
CA ALA A 49 -4.38 8.01 -3.65
C ALA A 49 -4.63 6.82 -2.70
N PRO A 50 -5.08 7.07 -1.46
CA PRO A 50 -5.45 6.01 -0.54
C PRO A 50 -6.66 5.24 -1.07
N LEU A 51 -6.63 3.92 -0.91
CA LEU A 51 -7.81 3.08 -0.97
C LEU A 51 -8.46 3.04 0.42
N PRO A 52 -9.75 2.66 0.54
CA PRO A 52 -10.39 2.47 1.84
C PRO A 52 -9.49 1.65 2.78
N GLU A 53 -9.14 2.23 3.93
CA GLU A 53 -8.21 1.61 4.86
C GLU A 53 -8.89 0.38 5.50
N PRO A 54 -8.26 -0.81 5.46
CA PRO A 54 -8.71 -1.90 6.29
C PRO A 54 -8.50 -1.51 7.76
N SER A 55 -9.42 -1.94 8.63
CA SER A 55 -9.22 -1.83 10.08
C SER A 55 -8.02 -2.68 10.47
N SER A 56 -6.85 -2.06 10.55
CA SER A 56 -5.56 -2.72 10.70
C SER A 56 -4.78 -2.14 11.89
N LEU A 57 -4.36 -3.03 12.80
CA LEU A 57 -3.57 -2.71 13.97
C LEU A 57 -2.65 -3.90 14.26
N TYR A 58 -1.34 -3.70 14.12
CA TYR A 58 -0.34 -4.74 14.31
C TYR A 58 0.77 -4.27 15.25
N GLU A 59 1.26 -5.17 16.09
CA GLU A 59 2.33 -4.87 17.05
C GLU A 59 3.68 -4.62 16.38
N THR A 60 3.92 -5.21 15.20
CA THR A 60 5.20 -5.09 14.49
C THR A 60 5.01 -4.87 12.99
N ALA A 61 5.99 -4.23 12.35
CA ALA A 61 6.03 -4.08 10.90
C ALA A 61 6.08 -5.42 10.16
N LEU A 62 6.69 -6.45 10.75
CA LEU A 62 6.77 -7.79 10.17
C LEU A 62 5.39 -8.47 10.14
N LEU A 63 4.62 -8.36 11.23
CA LEU A 63 3.24 -8.86 11.27
C LEU A 63 2.37 -8.14 10.24
N ALA A 64 2.44 -6.80 10.19
CA ALA A 64 1.72 -6.01 9.21
C ALA A 64 2.04 -6.43 7.77
N GLU A 65 3.31 -6.65 7.45
CA GLU A 65 3.75 -7.11 6.13
C GLU A 65 3.21 -8.50 5.79
N ARG A 66 3.28 -9.46 6.72
CA ARG A 66 2.73 -10.81 6.51
C ARG A 66 1.23 -10.77 6.24
N GLU A 67 0.49 -9.99 7.02
CA GLU A 67 -0.96 -9.81 6.83
C GLU A 67 -1.26 -9.11 5.49
N ALA A 68 -0.44 -8.14 5.07
CA ALA A 68 -0.60 -7.54 3.75
C ALA A 68 -0.50 -8.58 2.62
N PHE A 69 0.45 -9.52 2.68
CA PHE A 69 0.55 -10.60 1.69
C PHE A 69 -0.61 -11.62 1.77
N ALA A 70 -1.34 -11.69 2.88
CA ALA A 70 -2.54 -12.49 3.02
C ALA A 70 -3.78 -11.76 2.46
N GLU A 71 -3.97 -10.49 2.83
CA GLU A 71 -5.14 -9.67 2.49
C GLU A 71 -5.13 -9.14 1.05
N PHE A 72 -3.94 -8.92 0.48
CA PHE A 72 -3.77 -8.36 -0.86
C PHE A 72 -3.10 -9.39 -1.81
N PRO A 73 -3.86 -10.33 -2.40
CA PRO A 73 -3.31 -11.38 -3.27
C PRO A 73 -2.45 -10.87 -4.43
N TRP A 74 -2.74 -9.66 -4.92
CA TRP A 74 -1.99 -9.01 -6.00
C TRP A 74 -0.57 -8.55 -5.61
N LEU A 75 -0.23 -8.54 -4.32
CA LEU A 75 1.16 -8.36 -3.84
C LEU A 75 2.03 -9.59 -4.11
N ARG A 76 1.43 -10.77 -4.27
CA ARG A 76 2.19 -11.98 -4.58
C ARG A 76 2.64 -11.92 -6.03
N HIS A 77 3.95 -11.86 -6.25
CA HIS A 77 4.50 -12.04 -7.59
C HIS A 77 4.10 -13.42 -8.12
N PRO A 78 3.65 -13.54 -9.38
CA PRO A 78 3.43 -14.84 -10.03
C PRO A 78 4.72 -15.65 -10.29
N GLY A 79 5.86 -15.30 -9.66
CA GLY A 79 7.18 -15.85 -9.98
C GLY A 79 8.08 -16.26 -8.80
N ALA A 80 7.59 -16.23 -7.55
CA ALA A 80 8.36 -16.78 -6.44
C ALA A 80 8.05 -18.29 -6.29
N ARG A 81 8.79 -19.11 -7.03
CA ARG A 81 8.98 -20.54 -6.75
C ARG A 81 10.32 -20.73 -6.05
#